data_AF-A0A965URM0-F1
#
_entry.id   AF-A0A965URM0-F1
#
_cell.length_a   1.000
_cell.length_b   1.000
_cell.length_c   1.000
_cell.angle_alpha   90.00
_cell.angle_beta   90.00
_cell.angle_gamma   90.00
#
_symmetry.space_group_name_H-M   'P 1'
#
loop_
_entity.id
_entity.type
_entity.pdbx_description
1 polymer ?
#
loop_
_entity_poly.entity_id
_entity_poly.type
_entity_poly.pdbx_seq_one_letter_code
_entity_poly.pdbx_strand_id
1 'polypeptide(L)'
;MSDATEDAPKTWAVKLPDGTMQRFTDLPCAVIEQIAADVPDVSQFTIAFAPLTDLRVARRVWRATLTHAGHAPTEDQFNAITVNELYEQFEQVDDDTPGVYEDGAPKAADAGSTAG
;
A
#
# COMPACT_ATOMS: atom_id res chain seq x y z
N MET A 1 12.82 33.66 7.72
CA MET A 1 13.20 32.23 7.80
C MET A 1 11.98 31.46 7.38
N SER A 2 11.95 31.03 6.12
CA SER A 2 10.86 30.19 5.63
C SER A 2 11.04 28.84 6.27
N ASP A 3 10.04 28.41 7.02
CA ASP A 3 9.93 27.07 7.57
C ASP A 3 9.86 26.14 6.34
N ALA A 4 11.00 25.56 5.97
CA ALA A 4 11.03 24.51 4.97
C ALA A 4 10.56 23.27 5.73
N THR A 5 9.25 23.08 5.79
CA THR A 5 8.68 21.78 6.13
C THR A 5 9.30 20.80 5.15
N GLU A 6 10.25 19.98 5.59
CA GLU A 6 10.74 18.86 4.79
C GLU A 6 9.51 18.04 4.41
N ASP A 7 9.23 17.92 3.12
CA ASP A 7 8.18 17.01 2.64
C ASP A 7 8.48 15.63 3.23
N ALA A 8 7.51 15.06 3.95
CA ALA A 8 7.68 13.75 4.54
C ALA A 8 8.01 12.73 3.43
N PRO A 9 8.82 11.69 3.72
CA PRO A 9 9.08 10.64 2.74
C PRO A 9 7.74 10.06 2.26
N LYS A 10 7.58 9.94 0.94
CA LYS A 10 6.36 9.38 0.34
C LYS A 10 6.50 7.88 0.16
N THR A 11 5.40 7.17 0.36
CA THR A 11 5.26 5.73 0.10
C THR A 11 4.00 5.47 -0.72
N TRP A 12 3.94 4.30 -1.37
CA TRP A 12 2.70 3.86 -2.02
C TRP A 12 1.77 3.22 -1.00
N ALA A 13 0.48 3.53 -1.12
CA ALA A 13 -0.59 2.88 -0.40
C ALA A 13 -1.63 2.32 -1.35
N VAL A 14 -2.38 1.33 -0.88
CA VAL A 14 -3.50 0.73 -1.60
C VAL A 14 -4.78 1.05 -0.84
N LYS A 15 -5.79 1.50 -1.59
CA LYS A 15 -7.14 1.73 -1.08
C LYS A 15 -7.81 0.41 -0.74
N LEU A 16 -8.34 0.32 0.48
CA LEU A 16 -9.10 -0.79 1.00
C LEU A 16 -10.61 -0.61 0.69
N PRO A 17 -11.40 -1.70 0.70
CA PRO A 17 -12.84 -1.63 0.43
C PRO A 17 -13.64 -0.75 1.40
N ASP A 18 -13.14 -0.55 2.62
CA ASP A 18 -13.74 0.32 3.62
C ASP A 18 -13.39 1.81 3.43
N GLY A 19 -12.65 2.13 2.37
CA GLY A 19 -12.22 3.49 2.03
C GLY A 19 -10.88 3.88 2.66
N THR A 20 -10.32 3.04 3.53
CA THR A 20 -9.05 3.34 4.18
C THR A 20 -7.83 3.04 3.31
N MET A 21 -6.66 3.53 3.68
CA MET A 21 -5.41 3.30 2.94
C MET A 21 -4.45 2.41 3.75
N GLN A 22 -3.95 1.34 3.13
CA GLN A 22 -2.89 0.51 3.68
C GLN A 22 -1.57 0.81 2.95
N ARG A 23 -0.55 1.25 3.70
CA ARG A 23 0.76 1.57 3.12
C ARG A 23 1.53 0.31 2.79
N PHE A 24 2.32 0.38 1.73
CA PHE A 24 3.15 -0.73 1.31
C PHE A 24 4.33 -0.97 2.27
N THR A 25 4.82 0.09 2.93
CA THR A 25 5.86 0.02 3.97
C THR A 25 5.41 -0.69 5.25
N ASP A 26 4.10 -0.87 5.45
CA ASP A 26 3.56 -1.68 6.55
C ASP A 26 3.64 -3.19 6.25
N LEU A 27 3.93 -3.59 4.99
CA LEU A 27 4.05 -5.00 4.64
C LEU A 27 5.40 -5.59 5.06
N PRO A 28 5.42 -6.88 5.49
CA PRO A 28 6.68 -7.57 5.73
C PRO A 28 7.56 -7.62 4.47
N CYS A 29 8.88 -7.45 4.62
CA CYS A 29 9.83 -7.56 3.51
C CYS A 29 9.72 -8.88 2.73
N ALA A 30 9.29 -9.97 3.39
CA ALA A 30 9.03 -11.25 2.73
C ALA A 30 7.99 -11.17 1.59
N VAL A 31 7.09 -10.17 1.61
CA VAL A 31 6.16 -9.91 0.50
C VAL A 31 6.93 -9.46 -0.74
N ILE A 32 7.92 -8.58 -0.59
CA ILE A 32 8.76 -8.11 -1.70
C ILE A 32 9.57 -9.28 -2.27
N GLU A 33 10.11 -10.14 -1.41
CA GLU A 33 10.83 -11.34 -1.82
C GLU A 33 9.94 -12.30 -2.63
N GLN A 34 8.71 -12.53 -2.16
CA GLN A 34 7.75 -13.39 -2.87
C GLN A 34 7.38 -12.80 -4.24
N ILE A 35 7.11 -11.49 -4.32
CA ILE A 35 6.80 -10.83 -5.60
C ILE A 35 7.99 -10.90 -6.56
N ALA A 36 9.22 -10.74 -6.06
CA ALA A 36 10.42 -10.88 -6.87
C ALA A 36 10.63 -12.32 -7.36
N ALA A 37 10.26 -13.33 -6.58
CA ALA A 37 10.27 -14.73 -7.02
C ALA A 37 9.23 -14.99 -8.11
N ASP A 38 8.05 -14.38 -8.00
CA ASP A 38 6.97 -14.52 -8.99
C ASP A 38 7.22 -13.72 -10.29
N VAL A 39 8.01 -12.65 -10.21
CA VAL A 39 8.34 -11.73 -11.31
C VAL A 39 9.87 -11.55 -11.38
N PRO A 40 10.61 -12.60 -11.80
CA PRO A 40 12.07 -12.68 -11.62
C PRO A 40 12.88 -11.68 -12.46
N ASP A 41 12.24 -11.04 -13.44
CA ASP A 41 12.84 -10.02 -14.30
C ASP A 41 12.72 -8.60 -13.73
N VAL A 42 12.10 -8.42 -12.56
CA VAL A 42 11.93 -7.12 -11.91
C VAL A 42 12.72 -7.04 -10.62
N SER A 43 13.43 -5.92 -10.41
CA SER A 43 14.23 -5.72 -9.20
C SER A 43 13.36 -5.51 -7.96
N GLN A 44 13.83 -5.99 -6.80
CA GLN A 44 13.18 -5.75 -5.51
C GLN A 44 13.02 -4.24 -5.22
N PHE A 45 13.98 -3.43 -5.66
CA PHE A 45 13.90 -1.96 -5.53
C PHE A 45 12.74 -1.38 -6.35
N THR A 46 12.55 -1.86 -7.58
CA THR A 46 11.41 -1.47 -8.41
C THR A 46 10.09 -1.88 -7.78
N ILE A 47 10.02 -3.08 -7.19
CA ILE A 47 8.83 -3.55 -6.45
C ILE A 47 8.54 -2.63 -5.26
N ALA A 48 9.56 -2.28 -4.48
CA ALA A 48 9.47 -1.43 -3.30
C ALA A 48 8.99 0.00 -3.60
N PHE A 49 9.58 0.67 -4.59
CA PHE A 49 9.43 2.12 -4.78
C PHE A 49 8.62 2.52 -6.01
N ALA A 50 8.48 1.64 -6.99
CA ALA A 50 7.83 1.93 -8.26
C ALA A 50 6.94 0.77 -8.75
N PRO A 51 6.02 0.24 -7.91
CA PRO A 51 5.24 -0.95 -8.22
C PRO A 51 4.36 -0.79 -9.47
N LEU A 52 3.97 0.44 -9.80
CA LEU A 52 3.16 0.79 -10.98
C LEU A 52 3.93 0.82 -12.31
N THR A 53 5.24 0.58 -12.31
CA THR A 53 6.04 0.50 -13.56
C THR A 53 5.92 -0.86 -14.27
N ASP A 54 5.45 -1.89 -13.56
CA ASP A 54 5.15 -3.20 -14.13
C ASP A 54 3.79 -3.68 -13.61
N LEU A 55 2.86 -3.96 -14.52
CA LEU A 55 1.49 -4.36 -14.17
C LEU A 55 1.43 -5.68 -13.39
N ARG A 56 2.37 -6.61 -13.63
CA ARG A 56 2.46 -7.88 -12.91
C ARG A 56 2.84 -7.64 -11.45
N VAL A 57 3.68 -6.64 -11.20
CA VAL A 57 4.08 -6.20 -9.87
C VAL A 57 2.94 -5.46 -9.20
N ALA A 58 2.39 -4.41 -9.83
CA ALA A 58 1.28 -3.64 -9.29
C ALA A 58 0.12 -4.53 -8.84
N ARG A 59 -0.27 -5.51 -9.68
CA ARG A 59 -1.38 -6.42 -9.37
C ARG A 59 -1.08 -7.34 -8.19
N ARG A 60 0.17 -7.78 -8.04
CA ARG A 60 0.61 -8.61 -6.89
C ARG A 60 0.74 -7.80 -5.61
N VAL A 61 1.27 -6.58 -5.70
CA VAL A 61 1.31 -5.63 -4.58
C VAL A 61 -0.10 -5.36 -4.09
N TRP A 62 -1.03 -5.00 -4.98
CA TRP A 62 -2.43 -4.80 -4.64
C TRP A 62 -3.05 -5.99 -3.90
N ARG A 63 -2.88 -7.20 -4.43
CA ARG A 63 -3.36 -8.43 -3.78
C ARG A 63 -2.72 -8.65 -2.41
N ALA A 64 -1.40 -8.48 -2.30
CA ALA A 64 -0.67 -8.70 -1.06
C ALA A 64 -1.11 -7.69 0.01
N THR A 65 -1.27 -6.42 -0.35
CA THR A 65 -1.73 -5.36 0.54
C THR A 65 -3.15 -5.62 1.05
N LEU A 66 -4.08 -5.94 0.15
CA LEU A 66 -5.44 -6.32 0.52
C LEU A 66 -5.48 -7.57 1.42
N THR A 67 -4.66 -8.57 1.10
CA THR A 67 -4.58 -9.81 1.90
C THR A 67 -4.06 -9.53 3.30
N HIS A 68 -3.03 -8.69 3.42
CA HIS A 68 -2.46 -8.29 4.70
C HIS A 68 -3.49 -7.56 5.57
N ALA A 69 -4.30 -6.70 4.96
CA ALA A 69 -5.39 -5.99 5.62
C ALA A 69 -6.65 -6.85 5.88
N GLY A 70 -6.65 -8.15 5.58
CA GLY A 70 -7.80 -9.03 5.79
C GLY A 70 -8.91 -8.92 4.72
N HIS A 71 -8.63 -8.24 3.61
CA HIS A 71 -9.53 -8.01 2.47
C HIS A 71 -9.07 -8.77 1.21
N ALA A 72 -8.49 -9.97 1.37
CA ALA A 72 -7.91 -10.74 0.27
C ALA A 72 -8.87 -10.85 -0.93
N PRO A 73 -8.47 -10.39 -2.14
CA PRO A 73 -9.32 -10.51 -3.31
C PRO A 73 -9.44 -11.98 -3.72
N THR A 74 -10.59 -12.33 -4.31
CA THR A 74 -10.77 -13.66 -4.92
C THR A 74 -9.87 -13.82 -6.15
N GLU A 75 -9.65 -15.05 -6.59
CA GLU A 75 -8.91 -15.31 -7.83
C GLU A 75 -9.59 -14.67 -9.05
N ASP A 76 -10.92 -14.65 -9.09
CA ASP A 76 -11.66 -13.99 -10.17
C ASP A 76 -11.45 -12.48 -10.17
N GLN A 77 -11.49 -11.83 -9.00
CA GLN A 77 -11.18 -10.40 -8.88
C GLN A 77 -9.73 -10.11 -9.27
N PHE A 78 -8.80 -10.95 -8.82
CA PHE A 78 -7.41 -10.86 -9.22
C PHE A 78 -7.29 -10.96 -10.74
N ASN A 79 -7.93 -11.91 -11.39
CA ASN A 79 -7.85 -12.11 -12.84
C ASN A 79 -8.59 -11.07 -13.68
N ALA A 80 -9.66 -10.47 -13.15
CA ALA A 80 -10.50 -9.53 -13.86
C ALA A 80 -10.05 -8.06 -13.72
N ILE A 81 -9.28 -7.71 -12.68
CA ILE A 81 -8.90 -6.31 -12.45
C ILE A 81 -8.17 -5.72 -13.66
N THR A 82 -8.70 -4.61 -14.15
CA THR A 82 -8.14 -3.88 -15.27
C THR A 82 -7.00 -2.98 -14.82
N VAL A 83 -6.20 -2.53 -15.79
CA VAL A 83 -5.11 -1.58 -15.54
C VAL A 83 -5.65 -0.29 -14.92
N ASN A 84 -6.76 0.24 -15.43
CA ASN A 84 -7.33 1.48 -14.93
C ASN A 84 -7.82 1.34 -13.48
N GLU A 85 -8.57 0.28 -13.18
CA GLU A 85 -9.03 0.00 -11.81
C GLU A 85 -7.85 -0.16 -10.86
N LEU A 86 -6.78 -0.85 -11.32
CA LEU A 86 -5.57 -1.01 -10.54
C LEU A 86 -4.92 0.34 -10.23
N TYR A 87 -4.74 1.23 -11.22
CA TYR A 87 -4.20 2.58 -10.98
C TYR A 87 -5.05 3.39 -9.99
N GLU A 88 -6.38 3.27 -10.05
CA GLU A 88 -7.29 3.94 -9.11
C GLU A 88 -7.18 3.42 -7.68
N GLN A 89 -6.60 2.23 -7.46
CA GLN A 89 -6.38 1.71 -6.10
C GLN A 89 -5.10 2.23 -5.46
N PHE A 90 -4.16 2.81 -6.21
CA PHE A 90 -2.86 3.23 -5.68
C PHE A 90 -2.80 4.73 -5.45
N GLU A 91 -2.23 5.12 -4.31
CA GLU A 91 -1.99 6.52 -3.98
C GLU A 91 -0.62 6.69 -3.31
N GLN A 92 0.04 7.83 -3.52
CA GLN A 92 1.22 8.19 -2.74
C GLN A 92 0.79 8.93 -1.48
N VAL A 93 1.21 8.43 -0.32
CA VAL A 93 0.90 9.00 1.00
C VAL A 93 2.19 9.26 1.77
N ASP A 94 2.10 10.03 2.86
CA ASP A 94 3.22 10.25 3.76
C ASP A 94 3.58 8.97 4.55
N ASP A 95 4.87 8.67 4.65
CA ASP A 95 5.39 7.45 5.30
C ASP A 95 5.56 7.63 6.82
N ASP A 96 5.31 8.83 7.35
CA ASP A 96 5.51 9.19 8.76
C ASP A 96 4.27 9.00 9.66
N THR A 97 3.10 8.60 9.11
CA THR A 97 1.83 8.56 9.88
C THR A 97 1.30 7.13 10.12
N PRO A 98 0.81 6.78 11.33
CA PRO A 98 0.40 5.40 11.63
C PRO A 98 -0.80 4.87 10.81
N GLY A 99 -0.56 3.79 10.07
CA GLY A 99 -1.36 2.56 10.00
C GLY A 99 -2.67 2.53 9.19
N VAL A 100 -3.57 3.50 9.34
CA VAL A 100 -4.89 3.46 8.67
C VAL A 100 -5.34 4.89 8.43
N TYR A 101 -5.59 5.30 7.20
CA TYR A 101 -6.17 6.61 6.88
C TYR A 101 -7.65 6.45 6.54
N GLU A 102 -8.53 7.37 6.94
CA GLU A 102 -9.93 7.47 6.49
C GLU A 102 -10.07 8.85 5.82
N ASP A 103 -10.58 8.92 4.58
CA ASP A 103 -10.75 10.17 3.81
C ASP A 103 -9.50 11.06 3.70
N GLY A 104 -8.32 10.46 3.56
CA GLY A 104 -7.05 11.19 3.44
C GLY A 104 -6.53 11.79 4.76
N ALA A 105 -7.15 11.47 5.88
CA ALA A 105 -6.66 11.80 7.22
C ALA A 105 -6.27 10.52 7.98
N PRO A 106 -5.20 10.53 8.79
CA PRO A 106 -4.85 9.38 9.62
C PRO A 106 -6.01 9.09 10.59
N LYS A 107 -6.51 7.85 10.57
CA LYS A 107 -7.46 7.34 11.56
C LYS A 107 -6.75 7.43 12.90
N ALA A 108 -7.24 8.31 13.77
CA ALA A 108 -6.74 8.39 15.12
C ALA A 108 -6.78 6.96 15.70
N ALA A 109 -5.63 6.42 16.07
CA ALA A 109 -5.58 5.22 16.87
C ALA A 109 -6.48 5.48 18.06
N ASP A 110 -7.51 4.64 18.26
CA ASP A 110 -8.34 4.70 19.46
C ASP A 110 -7.37 4.64 20.64
N ALA A 111 -7.13 5.81 21.24
CA ALA A 111 -6.38 5.94 22.48
C ALA A 111 -7.30 5.34 23.54
N GLY A 112 -7.24 4.01 23.64
CA GLY A 112 -7.89 3.22 24.65
C GLY A 112 -7.55 3.82 26.00
N SER A 113 -8.55 4.48 26.55
CA SER A 113 -8.68 4.93 27.92
C SER A 113 -8.09 3.91 28.89
N THR A 114 -6.90 4.19 29.43
CA THR A 114 -6.55 3.76 30.78
C THR A 114 -6.75 4.96 31.69
N ALA A 115 -8.00 5.14 32.11
CA ALA A 115 -8.29 5.81 33.37
C ALA A 115 -7.69 4.97 34.50
N GLY A 116 -6.68 5.52 35.16
CA GLY A 116 -6.21 5.14 36.49
C GLY A 116 -6.33 6.36 37.41
#